data_AF-A0ABD2EFP5-F1
#
_entry.id   AF-A0ABD2EFP5-F1
#
_cell.length_a   1.000
_cell.length_b   1.000
_cell.length_c   1.000
_cell.angle_alpha   90.00
_cell.angle_beta   90.00
_cell.angle_gamma   90.00
#
_symmetry.space_group_name_H-M   'P 1'
#
loop_
_entity.id
_entity.type
_entity.pdbx_description
1 polymer ?
#
loop_
_entity_poly.entity_id
_entity_poly.type
_entity_poly.pdbx_seq_one_letter_code
_entity_poly.pdbx_strand_id
1 'polypeptide(L)'
;MSMDVTFLGTGAAYPSPTRGASAVVLRCEGECWLFDCGEGTQTQLMKSQLKAGVPPGPAYGKLKNGISVVLENGVTVFPQDVLKKPIIGRKICILGDCSGVVGDGGVKLCFEADLLIHEATLDDAQMDKAKEHGHSTPQMAATFAKLCRAKRLVLTHFSQRYKPVALAREGETDGIAELKKQAESVLDLQEVTLAEDFMVIGIPIKK
;
A
#
# COMPACT_ATOMS: atom_id res chain seq x y z
N MET A 1 -3.00 -18.27 0.91
CA MET A 1 -2.52 -17.16 1.75
C MET A 1 -3.07 -15.85 1.18
N SER A 2 -4.12 -15.31 1.79
CA SER A 2 -4.67 -14.00 1.41
C SER A 2 -3.74 -12.88 1.87
N MET A 3 -3.49 -11.91 0.98
CA MET A 3 -2.79 -10.67 1.30
C MET A 3 -3.48 -9.56 0.52
N ASP A 4 -3.90 -8.52 1.23
CA ASP A 4 -4.57 -7.36 0.65
C ASP A 4 -4.22 -6.09 1.42
N VAL A 5 -4.29 -4.97 0.73
CA VAL A 5 -4.17 -3.64 1.31
C VAL A 5 -5.52 -2.94 1.21
N THR A 6 -5.98 -2.38 2.33
CA THR A 6 -7.20 -1.58 2.43
C THR A 6 -6.83 -0.15 2.81
N PHE A 7 -7.27 0.83 2.03
CA PHE A 7 -7.09 2.25 2.35
C PHE A 7 -8.26 2.71 3.22
N LEU A 8 -8.00 3.12 4.46
CA LEU A 8 -9.06 3.65 5.36
C LEU A 8 -9.23 5.16 5.22
N GLY A 9 -8.16 5.85 4.82
CA GLY A 9 -8.20 7.25 4.44
C GLY A 9 -7.03 7.61 3.54
N THR A 10 -7.29 8.48 2.57
CA THR A 10 -6.38 8.85 1.48
C THR A 10 -6.09 10.34 1.40
N GLY A 11 -6.64 11.14 2.32
CA GLY A 11 -6.51 12.59 2.35
C GLY A 11 -5.27 13.07 3.10
N ALA A 12 -4.65 14.12 2.57
CA ALA A 12 -3.54 14.79 3.22
C ALA A 12 -3.98 15.70 4.38
N ALA A 13 -3.17 15.74 5.44
CA ALA A 13 -3.28 16.58 6.64
C ALA A 13 -4.52 16.35 7.54
N TYR A 14 -5.73 16.53 7.04
CA TYR A 14 -6.97 16.42 7.82
C TYR A 14 -8.10 15.75 7.01
N PRO A 15 -9.07 15.08 7.68
CA PRO A 15 -10.19 14.45 7.00
C PRO A 15 -11.13 15.50 6.38
N SER A 16 -11.77 15.14 5.27
CA SER A 16 -12.82 15.91 4.61
C SER A 16 -14.12 15.09 4.51
N PRO A 17 -15.24 15.67 4.07
CA PRO A 17 -16.49 14.92 3.89
C PRO A 17 -16.37 13.73 2.92
N THR A 18 -15.33 13.72 2.08
CA THR A 18 -15.16 12.74 0.99
C THR A 18 -13.92 11.87 1.13
N ARG A 19 -12.98 12.21 2.03
CA ARG A 19 -11.74 11.46 2.28
C ARG A 19 -11.34 11.51 3.76
N GLY A 20 -11.08 10.37 4.37
CA GLY A 20 -10.41 10.27 5.67
C GLY A 20 -8.94 10.71 5.58
N ALA A 21 -8.34 11.05 6.72
CA ALA A 21 -6.89 11.27 6.81
C ALA A 21 -6.10 9.97 6.58
N SER A 22 -4.82 10.06 6.20
CA SER A 22 -3.96 8.90 5.88
C SER A 22 -4.08 7.77 6.90
N ALA A 23 -4.50 6.60 6.42
CA ALA A 23 -4.51 5.34 7.16
C ALA A 23 -4.62 4.16 6.19
N VAL A 24 -3.71 3.20 6.31
CA VAL A 24 -3.62 2.02 5.43
C VAL A 24 -3.52 0.75 6.26
N VAL A 25 -4.36 -0.24 5.97
CA VAL A 25 -4.29 -1.56 6.61
C VAL A 25 -3.71 -2.58 5.64
N LEU A 26 -2.64 -3.24 6.05
CA LEU A 26 -2.16 -4.47 5.42
C LEU A 26 -2.76 -5.68 6.15
N ARG A 27 -3.52 -6.50 5.43
CA ARG A 27 -3.98 -7.79 5.94
C ARG A 27 -3.14 -8.92 5.36
N CYS A 28 -2.55 -9.73 6.24
CA CYS A 28 -1.77 -10.91 5.86
C CYS A 28 -2.26 -12.10 6.68
N GLU A 29 -2.79 -13.12 6.03
CA GLU A 29 -3.26 -14.35 6.69
C GLU A 29 -4.29 -14.12 7.84
N GLY A 30 -5.05 -13.02 7.78
CA GLY A 30 -6.03 -12.65 8.81
C GLY A 30 -5.49 -11.72 9.90
N GLU A 31 -4.18 -11.52 9.98
CA GLU A 31 -3.58 -10.48 10.82
C GLU A 31 -3.66 -9.12 10.11
N CYS A 32 -4.05 -8.08 10.84
CA CYS A 32 -4.17 -6.72 10.32
C CYS A 32 -3.09 -5.84 10.93
N TRP A 33 -2.32 -5.19 10.07
CA TRP A 33 -1.28 -4.22 10.41
C TRP A 33 -1.73 -2.84 9.94
N LEU A 34 -1.90 -1.91 10.87
CA LEU A 34 -2.29 -0.54 10.57
C LEU A 34 -1.05 0.35 10.45
N PHE A 35 -0.90 0.99 9.29
CA PHE A 35 0.12 1.99 8.98
C PHE A 35 -0.56 3.35 8.86
N ASP A 36 0.04 4.36 9.49
CA ASP A 36 -0.60 5.63 9.85
C ASP A 36 -1.87 5.46 10.70
N CYS A 37 -2.29 6.54 11.35
CA CYS A 37 -3.53 6.59 12.12
C CYS A 37 -4.03 8.03 12.18
N GLY A 38 -4.29 8.61 10.99
CA GLY A 38 -4.84 9.94 10.86
C GLY A 38 -6.17 10.11 11.62
N GLU A 39 -6.56 11.34 11.88
CA GLU A 39 -7.78 11.64 12.63
C GLU A 39 -9.01 10.95 12.02
N GLY A 40 -9.81 10.30 12.87
CA GLY A 40 -11.02 9.60 12.45
C GLY A 40 -10.80 8.19 11.90
N THR A 41 -9.56 7.67 11.92
CA THR A 41 -9.26 6.28 11.52
C THR A 41 -10.12 5.25 12.26
N GLN A 42 -10.45 5.49 13.55
CA GLN A 42 -11.36 4.62 14.31
C GLN A 42 -12.75 4.55 13.69
N THR A 43 -13.26 5.68 13.17
CA THR A 43 -14.55 5.75 12.50
C THR A 43 -14.51 5.02 11.16
N GLN A 44 -13.40 5.11 10.43
CA GLN A 44 -13.21 4.38 9.18
C GLN A 44 -13.06 2.87 9.41
N LEU A 45 -12.35 2.46 10.47
CA LEU A 45 -12.26 1.06 10.90
C LEU A 45 -13.66 0.49 11.19
N MET A 46 -14.51 1.20 11.92
CA MET A 46 -15.88 0.77 12.22
C MET A 46 -16.76 0.62 10.96
N LYS A 47 -16.51 1.40 9.91
CA LYS A 47 -17.20 1.28 8.62
C LYS A 47 -16.64 0.18 7.73
N SER A 48 -15.39 -0.22 7.96
CA SER A 48 -14.71 -1.24 7.16
C SER A 48 -15.21 -2.65 7.47
N GLN A 49 -14.98 -3.60 6.55
CA GLN A 49 -15.26 -5.02 6.77
C GLN A 49 -14.09 -5.78 7.45
N LEU A 50 -13.07 -5.07 7.96
CA LEU A 50 -11.88 -5.68 8.54
C LEU A 50 -12.21 -6.38 9.87
N LYS A 51 -11.69 -7.60 10.05
CA LYS A 51 -11.79 -8.37 11.29
C LYS A 51 -10.41 -8.91 11.65
N ALA A 52 -10.03 -8.82 12.92
CA ALA A 52 -8.78 -9.39 13.43
C ALA A 52 -8.87 -10.94 13.49
N GLY A 53 -7.83 -11.61 12.99
CA GLY A 53 -7.66 -13.06 13.07
C GLY A 53 -7.09 -13.55 14.40
N VAL A 54 -7.13 -14.87 14.61
CA VAL A 54 -6.65 -15.58 15.82
C VAL A 54 -5.24 -16.14 15.57
N PRO A 55 -4.30 -16.03 16.54
CA PRO A 55 -2.91 -16.44 16.31
C PRO A 55 -2.69 -17.97 16.38
N PRO A 56 -1.71 -18.50 15.63
CA PRO A 56 -1.31 -19.91 15.69
C PRO A 56 -0.42 -20.23 16.91
N GLY A 57 -0.45 -21.50 17.35
CA GLY A 57 0.23 -21.97 18.58
C GLY A 57 1.70 -22.43 18.42
N PRO A 58 2.38 -22.77 19.54
CA PRO A 58 3.84 -22.99 19.60
C PRO A 58 4.38 -24.17 18.77
N ALA A 59 3.61 -25.24 18.61
CA ALA A 59 4.00 -26.40 17.81
C ALA A 59 4.09 -26.07 16.30
N TYR A 60 3.28 -25.11 15.85
CA TYR A 60 3.24 -24.65 14.47
C TYR A 60 4.52 -23.90 14.07
N GLY A 61 5.10 -23.13 15.01
CA GLY A 61 6.36 -22.40 14.79
C GLY A 61 7.56 -23.33 14.63
N LYS A 62 7.63 -24.43 15.39
CA LYS A 62 8.74 -25.40 15.31
C LYS A 62 8.84 -26.05 13.93
N LEU A 63 7.71 -26.53 13.40
CA LEU A 63 7.65 -27.16 12.07
C LEU A 63 7.99 -26.14 10.96
N LYS A 64 7.49 -24.90 11.02
CA LYS A 64 7.83 -23.83 10.06
C LYS A 64 9.33 -23.52 9.99
N ASN A 65 10.04 -23.66 11.10
CA ASN A 65 11.49 -23.42 11.19
C ASN A 65 12.34 -24.65 10.82
N GLY A 66 11.73 -25.72 10.30
CA GLY A 66 12.45 -26.93 9.91
C GLY A 66 12.79 -27.85 11.08
N ILE A 67 12.16 -27.68 12.24
CA ILE A 67 12.38 -28.52 13.42
C ILE A 67 11.27 -29.57 13.51
N SER A 68 11.63 -30.85 13.49
CA SER A 68 10.68 -31.95 13.70
C SER A 68 10.03 -31.88 15.08
N VAL A 69 8.75 -32.26 15.17
CA VAL A 69 7.99 -32.26 16.42
C VAL A 69 7.55 -33.68 16.75
N VAL A 70 7.81 -34.11 17.98
CA VAL A 70 7.27 -35.36 18.53
C VAL A 70 5.93 -35.03 19.20
N LEU A 71 4.87 -35.70 18.76
CA LEU A 71 3.53 -35.57 19.32
C LEU A 71 3.38 -36.39 20.61
N GLU A 72 2.35 -36.12 21.40
CA GLU A 72 2.09 -36.82 22.67
C GLU A 72 1.90 -38.34 22.48
N ASN A 73 1.48 -38.77 21.29
CA ASN A 73 1.35 -40.18 20.92
C ASN A 73 2.66 -40.83 20.43
N GLY A 74 3.80 -40.13 20.52
CA GLY A 74 5.12 -40.61 20.13
C GLY A 74 5.44 -40.52 18.64
N VAL A 75 4.51 -40.04 17.80
CA VAL A 75 4.74 -39.85 16.36
C VAL A 75 5.62 -38.63 16.13
N THR A 76 6.71 -38.81 15.37
CA THR A 76 7.54 -37.70 14.88
C THR A 76 7.00 -37.17 13.57
N VAL A 77 6.67 -35.89 13.53
CA VAL A 77 6.28 -35.18 12.30
C VAL A 77 7.51 -34.45 11.77
N PHE A 78 7.94 -34.78 10.54
CA PHE A 78 9.02 -34.06 9.87
C PHE A 78 8.46 -32.86 9.09
N PRO A 79 9.19 -31.73 9.02
CA PRO A 79 8.75 -30.56 8.27
C PRO A 79 8.40 -30.86 6.82
N GLN A 80 9.18 -31.74 6.16
CA GLN A 80 8.95 -32.15 4.77
C GLN A 80 7.63 -32.91 4.54
N ASP A 81 7.07 -33.52 5.57
CA ASP A 81 5.79 -34.24 5.48
C ASP A 81 4.59 -33.26 5.51
N VAL A 82 4.81 -32.02 5.97
CA VAL A 82 3.75 -31.04 6.26
C VAL A 82 3.96 -29.67 5.62
N LEU A 83 5.16 -29.36 5.11
CA LEU A 83 5.50 -28.10 4.46
C LEU A 83 5.47 -28.23 2.94
N LYS A 84 4.94 -27.19 2.28
CA LYS A 84 4.99 -27.04 0.82
C LYS A 84 6.33 -26.43 0.38
N LYS A 85 6.60 -26.43 -0.93
CA LYS A 85 7.75 -25.70 -1.52
C LYS A 85 7.77 -24.24 -1.03
N PRO A 86 8.97 -23.65 -0.81
CA PRO A 86 9.09 -22.24 -0.45
C PRO A 86 8.35 -21.36 -1.44
N ILE A 87 7.50 -20.48 -0.93
CA ILE A 87 6.71 -19.55 -1.73
C ILE A 87 7.47 -18.24 -1.79
N ILE A 88 7.72 -17.74 -3.01
CA ILE A 88 8.41 -16.46 -3.20
C ILE A 88 7.57 -15.35 -2.55
N GLY A 89 8.19 -14.60 -1.64
CA GLY A 89 7.54 -13.54 -0.88
C GLY A 89 6.98 -12.44 -1.79
N ARG A 90 5.80 -11.94 -1.42
CA ARG A 90 5.24 -10.71 -1.99
C ARG A 90 5.90 -9.52 -1.29
N LYS A 91 6.23 -8.49 -2.05
CA LYS A 91 6.91 -7.29 -1.56
C LYS A 91 6.00 -6.09 -1.76
N ILE A 92 5.64 -5.45 -0.66
CA ILE A 92 4.83 -4.22 -0.64
C ILE A 92 5.68 -3.14 0.00
N CYS A 93 5.72 -1.99 -0.65
CA CYS A 93 6.40 -0.81 -0.12
C CYS A 93 5.37 0.29 0.07
N ILE A 94 5.19 0.71 1.32
CA ILE A 94 4.28 1.78 1.71
C ILE A 94 5.16 2.93 2.15
N LEU A 95 5.19 4.01 1.37
CA LEU A 95 5.89 5.23 1.74
C LEU A 95 4.91 6.16 2.43
N GLY A 96 5.39 6.84 3.48
CA GLY A 96 4.71 8.00 4.04
C GLY A 96 5.06 9.27 3.26
N ASP A 97 4.72 10.41 3.85
CA ASP A 97 5.00 11.73 3.28
C ASP A 97 6.49 11.92 3.02
N CYS A 98 6.81 12.35 1.81
CA CYS A 98 8.19 12.61 1.42
C CYS A 98 8.28 13.62 0.30
N SER A 99 9.30 14.46 0.37
CA SER A 99 9.73 15.34 -0.70
C SER A 99 11.11 14.94 -1.20
N GLY A 100 11.28 14.90 -2.53
CA GLY A 100 12.59 14.78 -3.18
C GLY A 100 12.97 13.35 -3.55
N VAL A 101 14.26 13.13 -3.80
CA VAL A 101 14.78 11.81 -4.19
C VAL A 101 14.79 10.91 -2.96
N VAL A 102 13.94 9.88 -2.99
CA VAL A 102 14.02 8.76 -2.06
C VAL A 102 15.33 8.03 -2.39
N GLY A 103 16.39 8.35 -1.64
CA GLY A 103 17.78 7.99 -1.98
C GLY A 103 18.04 6.49 -2.14
N ASP A 104 19.28 6.12 -2.47
CA ASP A 104 19.67 4.74 -2.85
C ASP A 104 19.20 3.64 -1.89
N GLY A 105 19.14 3.95 -0.58
CA GLY A 105 18.61 3.03 0.42
C GLY A 105 17.14 2.70 0.17
N GLY A 106 16.31 3.69 -0.12
CA GLY A 106 14.90 3.50 -0.43
C GLY A 106 14.69 2.79 -1.76
N VAL A 107 15.50 3.07 -2.78
CA VAL A 107 15.46 2.33 -4.06
C VAL A 107 15.77 0.84 -3.83
N LYS A 108 16.81 0.52 -3.05
CA LYS A 108 17.15 -0.87 -2.71
C LYS A 108 16.04 -1.56 -1.93
N LEU A 109 15.46 -0.86 -0.95
CA LEU A 109 14.34 -1.37 -0.18
C LEU A 109 13.09 -1.59 -1.02
N CYS A 110 12.87 -0.80 -2.07
CA CYS A 110 11.69 -0.88 -2.93
C CYS A 110 11.90 -1.67 -4.23
N PHE A 111 13.13 -2.12 -4.51
CA PHE A 111 13.47 -2.81 -5.76
C PHE A 111 12.58 -4.03 -6.01
N GLU A 112 11.95 -4.09 -7.18
CA GLU A 112 10.99 -5.12 -7.63
C GLU A 112 9.81 -5.34 -6.68
N ALA A 113 9.35 -4.29 -6.00
CA ALA A 113 8.10 -4.33 -5.24
C ALA A 113 6.93 -4.75 -6.15
N ASP A 114 6.08 -5.65 -5.65
CA ASP A 114 4.85 -6.05 -6.34
C ASP A 114 3.79 -4.94 -6.29
N LEU A 115 3.83 -4.13 -5.23
CA LEU A 115 2.99 -2.95 -5.05
C LEU A 115 3.82 -1.87 -4.34
N LEU A 116 3.90 -0.69 -4.94
CA LEU A 116 4.47 0.51 -4.36
C LEU A 116 3.34 1.52 -4.13
N ILE A 117 3.15 1.94 -2.87
CA ILE A 117 2.20 2.98 -2.47
C ILE A 117 3.01 4.23 -2.17
N HIS A 118 2.72 5.32 -2.86
CA HIS A 118 3.45 6.58 -2.78
C HIS A 118 2.49 7.76 -2.70
N GLU A 119 2.84 8.79 -1.93
CA GLU A 119 2.09 10.03 -1.92
C GLU A 119 2.22 10.81 -3.24
N ALA A 120 1.15 11.48 -3.65
CA ALA A 120 1.13 12.44 -4.75
C ALA A 120 0.20 13.60 -4.37
N THR A 121 0.67 14.43 -3.43
CA THR A 121 -0.17 15.45 -2.80
C THR A 121 -0.61 16.55 -3.76
N LEU A 122 0.27 16.98 -4.67
CA LEU A 122 0.03 18.06 -5.65
C LEU A 122 0.42 17.62 -7.07
N ASP A 123 -0.21 18.21 -8.07
CA ASP A 123 0.15 18.02 -9.49
C ASP A 123 1.56 18.54 -9.81
N ASP A 124 2.09 18.12 -10.96
CA ASP A 124 3.46 18.44 -11.38
C ASP A 124 3.68 19.94 -11.64
N ALA A 125 2.64 20.73 -11.95
CA ALA A 125 2.76 22.18 -12.12
C ALA A 125 3.07 22.89 -10.80
N GLN A 126 2.82 22.22 -9.67
CA GLN A 126 3.07 22.72 -8.33
C GLN A 126 4.28 22.05 -7.63
N MET A 127 5.22 21.47 -8.40
CA MET A 127 6.35 20.70 -7.85
C MET A 127 7.18 21.44 -6.79
N ASP A 128 7.50 22.71 -7.00
CA ASP A 128 8.30 23.48 -6.02
C ASP A 128 7.55 23.62 -4.70
N LYS A 129 6.24 23.89 -4.77
CA LYS A 129 5.37 23.97 -3.61
C LYS A 129 5.21 22.62 -2.91
N ALA A 130 5.14 21.53 -3.66
CA ALA A 130 5.09 20.19 -3.07
C ALA A 130 6.36 19.94 -2.24
N LYS A 131 7.54 20.18 -2.83
CA LYS A 131 8.83 20.01 -2.14
C LYS A 131 8.97 20.90 -0.91
N GLU A 132 8.60 22.17 -1.01
CA GLU A 132 8.64 23.13 0.11
C GLU A 132 7.84 22.62 1.33
N HIS A 133 6.70 21.97 1.09
CA HIS A 133 5.84 21.43 2.14
C HIS A 133 6.14 19.98 2.50
N GLY A 134 7.24 19.39 2.02
CA GLY A 134 7.62 18.02 2.36
C GLY A 134 6.86 16.94 1.57
N HIS A 135 6.27 17.28 0.43
CA HIS A 135 5.44 16.41 -0.39
C HIS A 135 5.98 16.10 -1.80
N SER A 136 5.32 15.16 -2.47
CA SER A 136 5.63 14.69 -3.81
C SER A 136 4.54 14.99 -4.84
N THR A 137 4.94 14.98 -6.10
CA THR A 137 4.03 15.03 -7.26
C THR A 137 3.94 13.67 -7.96
N PRO A 138 2.97 13.45 -8.87
CA PRO A 138 2.87 12.22 -9.64
C PRO A 138 4.13 11.86 -10.41
N GLN A 139 4.79 12.83 -11.06
CA GLN A 139 6.05 12.58 -11.77
C GLN A 139 7.15 12.09 -10.82
N MET A 140 7.23 12.63 -9.60
CA MET A 140 8.21 12.20 -8.60
C MET A 140 7.95 10.75 -8.17
N ALA A 141 6.70 10.43 -7.81
CA ALA A 141 6.29 9.10 -7.42
C ALA A 141 6.53 8.07 -8.55
N ALA A 142 6.16 8.43 -9.78
CA ALA A 142 6.33 7.60 -10.97
C ALA A 142 7.81 7.38 -11.31
N THR A 143 8.64 8.42 -11.22
CA THR A 143 10.09 8.31 -11.44
C THR A 143 10.70 7.33 -10.43
N PHE A 144 10.33 7.44 -9.15
CA PHE A 144 10.78 6.51 -8.13
C PHE A 144 10.31 5.08 -8.37
N ALA A 145 9.04 4.89 -8.77
CA ALA A 145 8.49 3.58 -9.13
C ALA A 145 9.25 2.93 -10.30
N LYS A 146 9.61 3.73 -11.31
CA LYS A 146 10.43 3.30 -12.46
C LYS A 146 11.82 2.87 -12.02
N LEU A 147 12.51 3.67 -11.20
CA LEU A 147 13.83 3.35 -10.64
C LEU A 147 13.81 2.04 -9.83
N CYS A 148 12.74 1.83 -9.06
CA CYS A 148 12.56 0.62 -8.26
C CYS A 148 12.14 -0.60 -9.09
N ARG A 149 11.77 -0.45 -10.36
CA ARG A 149 11.09 -1.51 -11.14
C ARG A 149 9.86 -2.06 -10.42
N ALA A 150 9.13 -1.20 -9.72
CA ALA A 150 7.89 -1.58 -9.04
C ALA A 150 6.88 -2.07 -10.09
N LYS A 151 6.19 -3.17 -9.82
CA LYS A 151 5.25 -3.75 -10.81
C LYS A 151 3.96 -2.93 -10.94
N ARG A 152 3.52 -2.34 -9.83
CA ARG A 152 2.29 -1.55 -9.71
C ARG A 152 2.56 -0.35 -8.82
N LEU A 153 2.10 0.82 -9.25
CA LEU A 153 2.15 2.06 -8.49
C LEU A 153 0.74 2.44 -8.03
N VAL A 154 0.59 2.75 -6.75
CA VAL A 154 -0.60 3.35 -6.19
C VAL A 154 -0.27 4.74 -5.70
N LEU A 155 -0.98 5.73 -6.22
CA LEU A 155 -0.92 7.11 -5.71
C LEU A 155 -1.95 7.28 -4.61
N THR A 156 -1.55 7.93 -3.52
CA THR A 156 -2.43 8.24 -2.37
C THR A 156 -2.06 9.62 -1.80
N HIS A 157 -2.64 9.97 -0.65
CA HIS A 157 -2.34 11.18 0.10
C HIS A 157 -2.62 12.46 -0.71
N PHE A 158 -3.81 12.54 -1.31
CA PHE A 158 -4.16 13.61 -2.23
C PHE A 158 -4.55 14.90 -1.48
N SER A 159 -4.16 16.05 -2.03
CA SER A 159 -4.67 17.33 -1.56
C SER A 159 -6.19 17.40 -1.72
N GLN A 160 -6.87 17.92 -0.70
CA GLN A 160 -8.33 18.12 -0.68
C GLN A 160 -8.86 19.03 -1.81
N ARG A 161 -7.97 19.77 -2.49
CA ARG A 161 -8.32 20.57 -3.68
C ARG A 161 -8.81 19.70 -4.85
N TYR A 162 -8.32 18.47 -4.95
CA TYR A 162 -8.68 17.56 -6.02
C TYR A 162 -9.91 16.76 -5.60
N LYS A 163 -11.08 17.18 -6.11
CA LYS A 163 -12.36 16.55 -5.82
C LYS A 163 -12.54 15.27 -6.66
N PRO A 164 -13.18 14.23 -6.09
CA PRO A 164 -13.64 13.07 -6.86
C PRO A 164 -14.60 13.48 -7.98
N VAL A 165 -14.59 12.74 -9.09
CA VAL A 165 -15.46 12.95 -10.27
C VAL A 165 -16.93 13.12 -9.90
N ALA A 166 -17.42 12.36 -8.91
CA ALA A 166 -18.81 12.42 -8.44
C ALA A 166 -19.23 13.78 -7.86
N LEU A 167 -18.28 14.68 -7.58
CA LEU A 167 -18.51 15.97 -6.91
C LEU A 167 -17.88 17.15 -7.68
N ALA A 168 -17.32 16.91 -8.87
CA ALA A 168 -16.81 17.96 -9.75
C ALA A 168 -17.98 18.72 -10.40
N ARG A 169 -17.84 20.04 -10.55
CA ARG A 169 -18.85 20.86 -11.27
C ARG A 169 -18.71 20.65 -12.78
N GLU A 170 -19.81 20.85 -13.54
CA GLU A 170 -19.74 20.85 -15.01
C GLU A 170 -18.68 21.87 -15.49
N GLY A 171 -17.65 21.39 -16.19
CA GLY A 171 -16.53 22.19 -16.68
C GLY A 171 -15.25 22.15 -15.82
N GLU A 172 -15.26 21.54 -14.63
CA GLU A 172 -14.03 21.23 -13.89
C GLU A 172 -13.40 19.95 -14.45
N THR A 173 -12.16 20.03 -14.92
CA THR A 173 -11.37 18.84 -15.27
C THR A 173 -11.18 17.97 -14.03
N ASP A 174 -11.33 16.65 -14.18
CA ASP A 174 -11.05 15.69 -13.11
C ASP A 174 -9.58 15.82 -12.66
N GLY A 175 -9.37 16.61 -11.62
CA GLY A 175 -8.05 16.94 -11.12
C GLY A 175 -7.29 15.71 -10.61
N ILE A 176 -8.00 14.64 -10.23
CA ILE A 176 -7.38 13.38 -9.78
C ILE A 176 -6.99 12.51 -10.98
N ALA A 177 -7.83 12.42 -12.02
CA ALA A 177 -7.42 11.73 -13.26
C ALA A 177 -6.21 12.39 -13.93
N GLU A 178 -6.05 13.70 -13.79
CA GLU A 178 -4.85 14.37 -14.28
C GLU A 178 -3.59 13.92 -13.54
N LEU A 179 -3.66 13.69 -12.22
CA LEU A 179 -2.54 13.10 -11.45
C LEU A 179 -2.16 11.72 -11.99
N LYS A 180 -3.16 10.91 -12.35
CA LYS A 180 -2.90 9.59 -12.95
C LYS A 180 -2.19 9.71 -14.30
N LYS A 181 -2.67 10.57 -15.20
CA LYS A 181 -2.03 10.80 -16.51
C LYS A 181 -0.59 11.27 -16.37
N GLN A 182 -0.34 12.18 -15.42
CA GLN A 182 1.01 12.68 -15.12
C GLN A 182 1.96 11.54 -14.73
N ALA A 183 1.54 10.65 -13.83
CA ALA A 183 2.32 9.47 -13.48
C ALA A 183 2.49 8.50 -14.66
N GLU A 184 1.41 8.23 -15.41
CA GLU A 184 1.44 7.34 -16.59
C GLU A 184 2.35 7.87 -17.70
N SER A 185 2.53 9.19 -17.83
CA SER A 185 3.45 9.77 -18.82
C SER A 185 4.93 9.41 -18.59
N VAL A 186 5.28 8.99 -17.37
CA VAL A 186 6.64 8.58 -16.98
C VAL A 186 6.83 7.06 -17.07
N LEU A 187 5.74 6.31 -16.89
CA LEU A 187 5.73 4.86 -16.74
C LEU A 187 5.35 4.19 -18.05
N ASP A 188 6.15 3.23 -18.51
CA ASP A 188 5.91 2.61 -19.81
C ASP A 188 4.85 1.50 -19.74
N LEU A 189 4.95 0.61 -18.74
CA LEU A 189 4.13 -0.61 -18.62
C LEU A 189 3.55 -0.84 -17.22
N GLN A 190 3.85 0.05 -16.28
CA GLN A 190 3.50 -0.13 -14.88
C GLN A 190 2.08 0.37 -14.65
N GLU A 191 1.24 -0.46 -14.04
CA GLU A 191 -0.14 -0.10 -13.72
C GLU A 191 -0.15 1.02 -12.67
N VAL A 192 -0.80 2.15 -12.99
CA VAL A 192 -1.04 3.26 -12.06
C VAL A 192 -2.48 3.22 -11.55
N THR A 193 -2.59 3.15 -10.23
CA THR A 193 -3.86 3.13 -9.51
C THR A 193 -3.98 4.37 -8.62
N LEU A 194 -5.14 5.01 -8.62
CA LEU A 194 -5.47 6.08 -7.68
C LEU A 194 -6.17 5.45 -6.49
N ALA A 195 -5.64 5.64 -5.28
CA ALA A 195 -6.27 5.11 -4.09
C ALA A 195 -7.58 5.82 -3.79
N GLU A 196 -8.59 5.06 -3.37
CA GLU A 196 -9.84 5.60 -2.84
C GLU A 196 -10.06 5.03 -1.43
N ASP A 197 -10.76 5.78 -0.60
CA ASP A 197 -11.18 5.28 0.71
C ASP A 197 -11.99 3.99 0.52
N PHE A 198 -11.67 2.98 1.33
CA PHE A 198 -12.16 1.61 1.28
C PHE A 198 -11.78 0.80 0.04
N MET A 199 -10.92 1.32 -0.83
CA MET A 199 -10.34 0.53 -1.91
C MET A 199 -9.56 -0.66 -1.33
N VAL A 200 -9.79 -1.84 -1.89
CA VAL A 200 -9.07 -3.07 -1.54
C VAL A 200 -8.26 -3.53 -2.74
N ILE A 201 -6.94 -3.64 -2.56
CA ILE A 201 -6.03 -4.16 -3.58
C ILE A 201 -5.54 -5.54 -3.16
N GLY A 202 -5.96 -6.57 -3.91
CA GLY A 202 -5.44 -7.93 -3.74
C GLY A 202 -4.03 -8.07 -4.28
N ILE A 203 -3.19 -8.82 -3.57
CA ILE A 203 -1.78 -9.02 -3.91
C ILE A 203 -1.53 -10.52 -4.15
N PRO A 204 -1.60 -10.96 -5.42
CA PRO A 204 -1.58 -12.36 -5.77
C PRO A 204 -0.23 -13.01 -5.42
N ILE A 205 -0.26 -14.31 -5.15
CA ILE A 205 0.94 -15.11 -4.95
C ILE A 205 1.74 -15.15 -6.26
N LYS A 206 3.06 -14.96 -6.17
CA LYS A 206 3.97 -15.13 -7.31
C LYS A 206 3.96 -16.59 -7.76
N LYS A 207 3.71 -16.82 -9.05
CA LYS A 207 3.83 -18.14 -9.66
C LYS A 207 5.29 -18.54 -9.81
#